data_AF-A0A960Y4K6-F1
#
_entry.id   AF-A0A960Y4K6-F1
#
_cell.length_a   1.000
_cell.length_b   1.000
_cell.length_c   1.000
_cell.angle_alpha   90.00
_cell.angle_beta   90.00
_cell.angle_gamma   90.00
#
_symmetry.space_group_name_H-M   'P 1'
#
loop_
_entity.id
_entity.type
_entity.pdbx_description
1 polymer ?
#
loop_
_entity_poly.entity_id
_entity_poly.type
_entity_poly.pdbx_seq_one_letter_code
_entity_poly.pdbx_strand_id
1 'polypeptide(L)'
;MEFEERLTNDSLKKKFDSQFELVNYLIKQARGMIRSGRAPRVNVDSDNTAVNVVAELVAGKDLLDDEPSFDLDVNIEETEVFTS
;
A
#
# COMPACT_ATOMS: atom_id res chain seq x y z
N MET A 1 -1.60 23.49 -7.96
CA MET A 1 -1.07 23.13 -6.63
C MET A 1 -1.10 21.63 -6.54
N GLU A 2 0.09 21.07 -6.73
CA GLU A 2 0.36 19.65 -6.99
C GLU A 2 -0.03 18.78 -5.80
N PHE A 3 -0.56 17.60 -6.11
CA PHE A 3 -0.91 16.54 -5.15
C PHE A 3 0.24 16.22 -4.18
N GLU A 4 1.47 16.42 -4.65
CA GLU A 4 2.72 16.19 -3.95
C GLU A 4 2.91 17.08 -2.71
N GLU A 5 2.36 18.30 -2.68
CA GLU A 5 2.65 19.27 -1.60
C GLU A 5 1.83 19.04 -0.31
N ARG A 6 0.82 18.14 -0.32
CA ARG A 6 -0.11 17.93 0.82
C ARG A 6 0.07 16.61 1.57
N LEU A 7 1.07 15.81 1.20
CA LEU A 7 1.42 14.55 1.84
C LEU A 7 2.29 14.74 3.10
N THR A 8 1.86 15.60 4.03
CA THR A 8 2.54 15.68 5.33
C THR A 8 2.00 14.60 6.25
N ASN A 9 2.88 13.75 6.81
CA ASN A 9 2.52 12.67 7.75
C ASN A 9 1.59 13.10 8.90
N ASP A 10 1.56 14.38 9.25
CA ASP A 10 0.73 14.91 10.33
C ASP A 10 -0.79 14.83 10.07
N SER A 11 -1.23 14.82 8.81
CA SER A 11 -2.66 14.59 8.49
C SER A 11 -3.05 13.12 8.62
N LEU A 12 -2.11 12.20 8.39
CA LEU A 12 -2.31 10.74 8.44
C LEU A 12 -2.17 10.17 9.86
N LYS A 13 -1.41 10.82 10.75
CA LYS A 13 -1.26 10.44 12.18
C LYS A 13 -2.58 10.35 12.95
N LYS A 14 -3.66 11.01 12.49
CA LYS A 14 -4.97 10.91 13.17
C LYS A 14 -5.68 9.58 12.94
N LYS A 15 -5.31 8.84 11.89
CA LYS A 15 -5.91 7.54 11.54
C LYS A 15 -5.09 6.35 12.06
N PHE A 16 -3.81 6.56 12.41
CA PHE A 16 -2.87 5.48 12.74
C PHE A 16 -2.03 5.86 13.94
N ASP A 17 -1.83 4.93 14.88
CA ASP A 17 -1.10 5.17 16.12
C ASP A 17 0.41 5.26 15.88
N SER A 18 0.89 4.68 14.77
CA SER A 18 2.29 4.75 14.36
C SER A 18 2.50 4.82 12.85
N GLN A 19 3.68 5.27 12.44
CA GLN A 19 4.09 5.24 11.03
C GLN A 19 4.18 3.79 10.49
N PHE A 20 4.53 2.82 11.34
CA PHE A 20 4.56 1.42 10.95
C PHE A 20 3.16 0.88 10.63
N GLU A 21 2.14 1.28 11.40
CA GLU A 21 0.76 0.90 11.10
C GLU A 21 0.27 1.48 9.78
N LEU A 22 0.59 2.75 9.50
CA LEU A 22 0.30 3.37 8.22
C LEU A 22 0.92 2.57 7.06
N VAL A 23 2.19 2.20 7.17
CA VAL A 23 2.89 1.41 6.13
C VAL A 23 2.24 0.02 5.99
N ASN A 24 1.98 -0.67 7.10
CA ASN A 24 1.32 -1.98 7.08
C ASN A 24 -0.08 -1.92 6.44
N TYR A 25 -0.83 -0.85 6.73
CA TYR A 25 -2.12 -0.60 6.12
C TYR A 25 -2.01 -0.41 4.60
N LEU A 26 -1.07 0.43 4.15
CA LEU A 26 -0.82 0.67 2.73
C LEU A 26 -0.38 -0.60 1.99
N ILE A 27 0.43 -1.45 2.62
CA ILE A 27 0.82 -2.76 2.06
C ILE A 27 -0.40 -3.66 1.87
N LYS A 28 -1.30 -3.73 2.86
CA LYS A 28 -2.55 -4.50 2.74
C LYS A 28 -3.42 -3.96 1.60
N GLN A 29 -3.52 -2.65 1.48
CA GLN A 29 -4.30 -2.00 0.44
C GLN A 29 -3.73 -2.23 -0.96
N ALA A 30 -2.40 -2.12 -1.12
CA ALA A 30 -1.71 -2.42 -2.37
C ALA A 30 -1.87 -3.89 -2.75
N ARG A 31 -1.76 -4.79 -1.78
CA ARG A 31 -1.97 -6.23 -1.99
C ARG A 31 -3.38 -6.52 -2.50
N GLY A 32 -4.41 -5.94 -1.88
CA GLY A 32 -5.80 -6.09 -2.34
C GLY A 32 -6.01 -5.53 -3.75
N MET A 33 -5.42 -4.36 -4.06
CA MET A 33 -5.48 -3.77 -5.40
C MET A 33 -4.83 -4.68 -6.46
N ILE A 34 -3.64 -5.21 -6.19
CA ILE A 34 -2.92 -6.11 -7.11
C ILE A 34 -3.71 -7.40 -7.33
N ARG A 35 -4.23 -8.01 -6.25
CA ARG A 35 -4.94 -9.28 -6.33
C ARG A 35 -6.27 -9.19 -7.04
N SER A 36 -7.07 -8.18 -6.72
CA SER A 36 -8.36 -7.95 -7.36
C SER A 36 -8.26 -7.47 -8.80
N GLY A 37 -7.09 -6.93 -9.20
CA GLY A 37 -6.92 -6.25 -10.48
C GLY A 37 -7.77 -4.99 -10.61
N ARG A 38 -8.29 -4.45 -9.50
CA ARG A 38 -9.17 -3.27 -9.53
C ARG A 38 -8.38 -2.04 -9.96
N ALA A 39 -9.05 -1.14 -10.68
CA ALA A 39 -8.50 0.16 -10.98
C ALA A 39 -8.39 1.04 -9.71
N PRO A 40 -7.46 2.02 -9.70
CA PRO A 40 -7.43 3.06 -8.69
C PRO A 40 -8.73 3.86 -8.63
N ARG A 41 -9.19 4.20 -7.42
CA ARG A 41 -10.39 5.04 -7.15
C ARG A 41 -10.11 6.53 -7.26
N VAL A 42 -8.83 6.90 -7.33
CA VAL A 42 -8.33 8.25 -7.53
C VAL A 42 -7.50 8.23 -8.80
N ASN A 43 -7.73 9.20 -9.68
CA ASN A 43 -6.93 9.37 -10.87
C ASN A 43 -5.66 10.13 -10.51
N VAL A 44 -4.51 9.48 -10.71
CA VAL A 44 -3.17 10.00 -10.47
C VAL A 44 -2.34 9.63 -11.68
N ASP A 45 -1.47 10.55 -12.11
CA ASP A 45 -0.61 10.36 -13.28
C ASP A 45 0.58 9.46 -12.93
N SER A 46 0.29 8.22 -12.56
CA SER A 46 1.27 7.23 -12.14
C SER A 46 0.72 5.82 -12.24
N ASP A 47 1.46 4.95 -12.92
CA ASP A 47 1.18 3.51 -12.94
C ASP A 47 1.68 2.78 -11.68
N ASN A 48 2.43 3.47 -10.81
CA ASN A 48 2.94 2.89 -9.59
C ASN A 48 1.80 2.68 -8.56
N THR A 49 1.48 1.42 -8.28
CA THR A 49 0.50 1.00 -7.28
C THR A 49 0.70 1.65 -5.92
N ALA A 50 1.95 1.83 -5.47
CA ALA A 50 2.24 2.47 -4.19
C ALA A 50 1.75 3.93 -4.15
N VAL A 51 1.96 4.67 -5.24
CA VAL A 51 1.47 6.04 -5.38
C VAL A 51 -0.05 6.06 -5.40
N ASN A 52 -0.67 5.12 -6.11
CA ASN A 52 -2.12 5.00 -6.23
C ASN A 52 -2.80 4.74 -4.88
N VAL A 53 -2.27 3.82 -4.06
CA VAL A 53 -2.86 3.54 -2.74
C VAL A 53 -2.67 4.66 -1.73
N VAL A 54 -1.53 5.34 -1.78
CA VAL A 54 -1.30 6.55 -0.98
C VAL A 54 -2.27 7.65 -1.41
N ALA A 55 -2.52 7.78 -2.71
CA ALA A 55 -3.43 8.77 -3.22
C ALA A 55 -4.90 8.52 -2.80
N GLU A 56 -5.33 7.25 -2.82
CA GLU A 56 -6.62 6.83 -2.29
C GLU A 56 -6.76 7.14 -0.79
N LEU A 57 -5.72 6.87 0.00
CA LEU A 57 -5.71 7.14 1.44
C LEU A 57 -5.84 8.63 1.75
N VAL A 58 -5.08 9.48 1.05
CA VAL A 58 -5.16 10.94 1.22
C VAL A 58 -6.54 11.46 0.81
N ALA A 59 -7.13 10.91 -0.24
CA ALA A 59 -8.47 11.28 -0.69
C ALA A 59 -9.60 10.71 0.20
N GLY A 60 -9.28 9.87 1.19
CA GLY A 60 -10.27 9.18 2.04
C GLY A 60 -11.12 8.16 1.29
N LYS A 61 -10.59 7.60 0.20
CA LYS A 61 -11.21 6.58 -0.65
C LYS A 61 -10.54 5.20 -0.50
N ASP A 62 -9.72 5.05 0.52
CA ASP A 62 -9.07 3.82 0.97
C ASP A 62 -10.11 2.85 1.57
N LEU A 63 -10.93 2.26 0.70
CA LEU A 63 -11.79 1.15 1.10
C LEU A 63 -10.97 -0.13 1.05
N LEU A 64 -10.74 -0.73 2.22
CA LEU A 64 -10.20 -2.08 2.32
C LEU A 64 -11.34 -3.03 1.92
N ASP A 65 -11.22 -3.61 0.73
CA ASP A 65 -12.17 -4.65 0.31
C ASP A 65 -11.91 -5.90 1.17
N ASP A 66 -12.98 -6.59 1.57
CA ASP A 66 -12.87 -7.80 2.41
C ASP A 66 -12.09 -8.88 1.66
N GLU A 67 -10.80 -9.00 1.98
CA GLU A 67 -9.93 -10.05 1.44
C GLU A 67 -10.04 -11.31 2.31
N PRO A 68 -10.20 -12.50 1.71
CA PRO A 68 -9.99 -13.74 2.45
C PRO A 68 -8.56 -13.81 2.97
N SER A 69 -8.40 -14.18 4.25
CA SER A 69 -7.09 -14.40 4.85
C SER A 69 -6.38 -15.56 4.14
N PHE A 70 -5.23 -15.29 3.55
CA PHE A 70 -4.32 -16.32 3.05
C PHE A 70 -2.97 -16.15 3.73
N ASP A 71 -2.55 -17.18 4.45
CA ASP A 71 -1.22 -17.29 5.03
C ASP A 71 -0.22 -17.41 3.87
N LEU A 72 0.69 -16.44 3.78
CA LEU A 72 1.83 -16.52 2.87
C LEU A 72 2.83 -17.48 3.49
N ASP A 73 2.75 -18.75 3.13
CA ASP A 73 3.84 -19.70 3.31
C ASP A 73 5.00 -19.27 2.38
N VAL A 74 5.79 -18.30 2.83
CA VAL A 74 7.01 -17.91 2.14
C VAL A 74 8.03 -19.01 2.39
N ASN A 75 8.13 -19.96 1.46
CA ASN A 75 9.26 -20.89 1.41
C ASN A 75 10.48 -20.10 0.93
N ILE A 76 11.26 -19.56 1.88
CA ILE A 76 12.57 -18.99 1.58
C ILE A 76 13.48 -20.20 1.34
N GLU A 77 13.59 -20.64 0.09
CA GLU A 77 14.64 -21.60 -0.27
C GLU A 77 15.99 -20.88 -0.09
N GLU A 78 16.79 -21.37 0.85
CA GLU A 78 18.15 -20.88 1.12
C GLU A 78 18.94 -20.91 -0.19
N THR A 79 19.22 -19.72 -0.73
CA THR A 79 20.05 -19.62 -1.93
C THR A 79 21.48 -19.89 -1.49
N GLU A 80 22.02 -21.07 -1.85
CA GLU A 80 23.41 -21.41 -1.58
C GLU A 80 24.33 -20.36 -2.23
N VAL A 81 25.02 -19.59 -1.39
CA VAL A 81 26.00 -18.60 -1.81
C VAL A 81 27.24 -19.35 -2.29
N PHE A 82 27.39 -19.49 -3.61
CA PHE A 82 28.62 -19.99 -4.22
C PHE A 82 29.77 -18.99 -3.96
N THR A 83 30.61 -19.29 -2.98
CA THR A 83 31.93 -18.63 -2.83
C THR A 83 32.92 -19.34 -3.75
N SER A 84 33.46 -18.59 -4.73
CA SER A 84 34.55 -19.04 -5.62
C SER A 84 35.90 -19.13 -4.91
#